data_AF-A0A8B6G6X3-F1
#
_entry.id   AF-A0A8B6G6X3-F1
#
_cell.length_a   1.000
_cell.length_b   1.000
_cell.length_c   1.000
_cell.angle_alpha   90.00
_cell.angle_beta   90.00
_cell.angle_gamma   90.00
#
_symmetry.space_group_name_H-M   'P 1'
#
loop_
_entity.id
_entity.type
_entity.pdbx_description
1 polymer ?
#
loop_
_entity_poly.entity_id
_entity_poly.type
_entity_poly.pdbx_seq_one_letter_code
_entity_poly.pdbx_strand_id
1 'polypeptide(L)'
;MNDDAFDALRLPCHLPTWHVIRDGLENLKNCVQDPTCSLREWATKHQEIVNLCKEESESSSRIHFKSCVFYGLVEFLQKTASQVEKRTFLRSTFPAIVDFALELSNVVPLSGVLYSRQQIGSETVLNKQCIASILASGFLCLFPRQCRGPRRKLKDINFTNFFKYLPE
;
A
#
# COMPACT_ATOMS: atom_id res chain seq x y z
N MET A 1 20.61 -26.88 -2.27
CA MET A 1 19.26 -26.53 -2.76
C MET A 1 18.74 -25.52 -1.74
N ASN A 2 18.88 -24.22 -2.02
CA ASN A 2 18.66 -23.16 -1.03
C ASN A 2 17.16 -22.91 -0.85
N ASP A 3 16.63 -23.33 0.28
CA ASP A 3 15.24 -23.10 0.71
C ASP A 3 15.05 -21.70 1.36
N ASP A 4 16.11 -20.89 1.41
CA ASP A 4 16.15 -19.58 2.08
C ASP A 4 15.28 -18.50 1.40
N ALA A 5 14.88 -18.71 0.14
CA ALA A 5 14.01 -17.77 -0.59
C ALA A 5 12.61 -17.64 0.06
N PHE A 6 12.22 -18.58 0.92
CA PHE A 6 10.92 -18.60 1.57
C PHE A 6 10.85 -17.93 2.95
N ASP A 7 11.94 -17.35 3.48
CA ASP A 7 11.92 -16.75 4.83
C ASP A 7 11.87 -15.22 4.87
N ALA A 8 11.93 -14.54 3.71
CA ALA A 8 11.81 -13.08 3.63
C ALA A 8 10.40 -12.59 3.25
N LEU A 9 10.00 -11.46 3.85
CA LEU A 9 8.83 -10.68 3.48
C LEU A 9 8.99 -10.16 2.05
N ARG A 10 7.97 -10.41 1.24
CA ARG A 10 7.93 -9.90 -0.13
C ARG A 10 7.41 -8.48 -0.13
N LEU A 11 8.31 -7.54 -0.38
CA LEU A 11 8.02 -6.11 -0.40
C LEU A 11 7.52 -5.65 -1.78
N PRO A 12 6.76 -4.54 -1.85
CA PRO A 12 6.34 -3.94 -3.13
C PRO A 12 7.51 -3.61 -4.06
N CYS A 13 8.63 -3.13 -3.52
CA CYS A 13 9.82 -2.81 -4.30
C CYS A 13 10.53 -4.02 -4.92
N HIS A 14 10.16 -5.24 -4.53
CA HIS A 14 10.65 -6.48 -5.14
C HIS A 14 9.76 -6.97 -6.30
N LEU A 15 8.67 -6.27 -6.61
CA LEU A 15 7.77 -6.63 -7.70
C LEU A 15 8.38 -6.20 -9.06
N PRO A 16 8.29 -7.03 -10.11
CA PRO A 16 8.71 -6.63 -11.47
C PRO A 16 8.03 -5.36 -11.97
N THR A 17 6.80 -5.11 -11.52
CA THR A 17 5.98 -3.95 -11.85
C THR A 17 6.30 -2.71 -11.01
N TRP A 18 7.30 -2.75 -10.12
CA TRP A 18 7.61 -1.65 -9.20
C TRP A 18 7.86 -0.31 -9.90
N HIS A 19 8.52 -0.31 -11.05
CA HIS A 19 8.73 0.90 -11.84
C HIS A 19 7.41 1.56 -12.27
N VAL A 20 6.44 0.76 -12.74
CA VAL A 20 5.10 1.24 -13.10
C VAL A 20 4.33 1.71 -11.87
N ILE A 21 4.46 1.00 -10.74
CA ILE A 21 3.84 1.37 -9.46
C ILE A 21 4.37 2.73 -9.00
N ARG A 22 5.68 2.94 -9.02
CA ARG A 22 6.32 4.21 -8.66
C ARG A 22 5.81 5.36 -9.53
N ASP A 23 5.80 5.19 -10.84
CA ASP A 23 5.35 6.23 -11.76
C ASP A 23 3.85 6.53 -11.55
N GLY A 24 3.05 5.49 -11.28
CA GLY A 24 1.65 5.63 -10.89
C GLY A 24 1.45 6.41 -9.59
N LEU A 25 2.27 6.16 -8.58
CA LEU A 25 2.22 6.85 -7.29
C LEU A 25 2.62 8.31 -7.41
N GLU A 26 3.64 8.64 -8.21
CA GLU A 26 4.01 10.03 -8.52
C GLU A 26 2.87 10.76 -9.25
N ASN A 27 2.26 10.11 -10.24
CA ASN A 27 1.08 10.66 -10.93
C ASN A 27 -0.12 10.84 -9.98
N LEU A 28 -0.29 9.94 -9.01
CA LEU A 28 -1.34 10.03 -8.01
C LEU A 28 -1.12 11.21 -7.05
N LYS A 29 0.15 11.47 -6.68
CA LYS A 29 0.58 12.65 -5.91
C LYS A 29 0.26 13.95 -6.65
N ASN A 30 0.41 13.96 -7.97
CA ASN A 30 0.04 15.11 -8.79
C ASN A 30 -1.48 15.26 -8.95
N CYS A 31 -2.22 14.16 -9.13
CA CYS A 31 -3.69 14.22 -9.26
C CYS A 31 -4.33 14.88 -8.04
N VAL A 32 -3.90 14.53 -6.82
CA VAL A 32 -4.53 15.09 -5.62
C VAL A 32 -4.32 16.60 -5.45
N GLN A 33 -3.33 17.18 -6.12
CA GLN A 33 -3.07 18.62 -6.13
C GLN A 33 -3.85 19.34 -7.23
N ASP A 34 -4.31 18.63 -8.26
CA ASP A 34 -5.13 19.17 -9.33
C ASP A 34 -6.55 19.50 -8.81
N PRO A 35 -6.99 20.77 -8.88
CA PRO A 35 -8.34 21.16 -8.45
C PRO A 35 -9.48 20.43 -9.19
N THR A 36 -9.21 19.87 -10.37
CA THR A 36 -10.18 19.17 -11.20
C THR A 36 -10.26 17.67 -10.87
N CYS A 37 -9.24 17.10 -10.22
CA CYS A 37 -9.22 15.69 -9.84
C CYS A 37 -10.20 15.43 -8.69
N SER A 38 -11.25 14.66 -8.98
CA SER A 38 -12.22 14.27 -7.94
C SER A 38 -11.65 13.21 -7.00
N LEU A 39 -12.15 13.15 -5.76
CA LEU A 39 -11.77 12.08 -4.82
C LEU A 39 -12.05 10.67 -5.37
N ARG A 40 -13.11 10.53 -6.16
CA ARG A 40 -13.43 9.26 -6.82
C ARG A 40 -12.37 8.89 -7.85
N GLU A 41 -11.97 9.85 -8.68
CA GLU A 41 -10.91 9.64 -9.68
C GLU A 41 -9.59 9.28 -9.02
N TRP A 42 -9.20 10.03 -7.97
CA TRP A 42 -8.02 9.73 -7.16
C TRP A 42 -8.06 8.29 -6.60
N ALA A 43 -9.17 7.86 -6.00
CA ALA A 43 -9.30 6.49 -5.48
C ALA A 43 -9.33 5.41 -6.57
N THR A 44 -9.88 5.69 -7.76
CA THR A 44 -9.85 4.76 -8.89
C THR A 44 -8.43 4.61 -9.45
N LYS A 45 -7.70 5.72 -9.64
CA LYS A 45 -6.28 5.71 -10.04
C LYS A 45 -5.42 4.94 -9.02
N HIS A 46 -5.67 5.14 -7.73
CA HIS A 46 -5.04 4.33 -6.69
C HIS A 46 -5.36 2.83 -6.84
N GLN A 47 -6.61 2.48 -7.13
CA GLN A 47 -7.01 1.08 -7.32
C GLN A 47 -6.31 0.42 -8.53
N GLU A 48 -6.05 1.16 -9.60
CA GLU A 48 -5.26 0.69 -10.74
C GLU A 48 -3.84 0.31 -10.30
N ILE A 49 -3.19 1.13 -9.47
CA ILE A 49 -1.87 0.84 -8.90
C ILE A 49 -1.91 -0.42 -8.02
N VAL A 50 -2.91 -0.54 -7.14
CA VAL A 50 -3.07 -1.73 -6.29
C VAL A 50 -3.26 -3.00 -7.13
N ASN A 51 -3.93 -2.91 -8.28
CA ASN A 51 -4.10 -4.06 -9.16
C ASN A 51 -2.78 -4.52 -9.78
N LEU A 52 -1.80 -3.63 -9.99
CA LEU A 52 -0.43 -4.00 -10.43
C LEU A 52 0.34 -4.83 -9.40
N CYS A 53 -0.12 -4.84 -8.14
CA CYS A 53 0.48 -5.60 -7.05
C CYS A 53 -0.09 -7.03 -6.94
N LYS A 54 -1.14 -7.36 -7.70
CA LYS A 54 -1.77 -8.69 -7.70
C LYS A 54 -1.07 -9.62 -8.69
N GLU A 55 -0.81 -10.86 -8.26
CA GLU A 55 -0.20 -11.88 -9.12
C GLU A 55 -1.20 -12.64 -10.00
N GLU A 56 -2.47 -12.71 -9.58
CA GLU A 56 -3.52 -13.36 -10.36
C GLU A 56 -4.30 -12.30 -11.15
N SER A 57 -4.26 -12.46 -12.47
CA SER A 57 -5.08 -11.76 -13.45
C SER A 57 -6.54 -12.21 -13.32
N GLU A 58 -7.24 -11.75 -12.27
CA GLU A 58 -8.70 -11.68 -12.33
C GLU A 58 -9.06 -10.72 -13.46
N SER A 59 -9.89 -11.21 -14.38
CA SER A 59 -10.23 -10.51 -15.62
C SER A 59 -10.67 -9.07 -15.33
N SER A 60 -10.10 -8.15 -16.12
CA SER A 60 -10.28 -6.70 -16.07
C SER A 60 -11.74 -6.29 -16.29
N SER A 61 -12.59 -6.51 -15.28
CA SER A 61 -13.89 -5.87 -15.19
C SER A 61 -13.70 -4.39 -14.83
N ARG A 62 -14.63 -3.53 -15.27
CA ARG A 62 -14.58 -2.10 -14.95
C ARG A 62 -14.51 -1.95 -13.43
N ILE A 63 -13.51 -1.20 -12.94
CA ILE A 63 -13.32 -0.93 -11.52
C ILE A 63 -14.58 -0.21 -11.01
N HIS A 64 -15.37 -0.89 -10.18
CA HIS A 64 -16.51 -0.26 -9.54
C HIS A 64 -16.00 0.55 -8.34
N PHE A 65 -16.39 1.83 -8.21
CA PHE A 65 -15.87 2.69 -7.16
C PHE A 65 -16.06 2.11 -5.74
N LYS A 66 -17.19 1.44 -5.48
CA LYS A 66 -17.44 0.79 -4.18
C LYS A 66 -16.52 -0.41 -3.87
N SER A 67 -15.83 -0.94 -4.86
CA SER A 67 -14.83 -1.99 -4.67
C SER A 67 -13.41 -1.45 -4.58
N CYS A 68 -13.20 -0.13 -4.72
CA CYS A 68 -11.90 0.48 -4.50
C CYS A 68 -11.49 0.36 -3.03
N VAL A 69 -10.21 0.05 -2.78
CA VAL A 69 -9.66 -0.05 -1.41
C VAL A 69 -9.87 1.25 -0.63
N PHE A 70 -9.72 2.40 -1.28
CA PHE A 70 -9.93 3.71 -0.66
C PHE A 70 -11.38 4.18 -0.60
N TYR A 71 -12.37 3.34 -0.95
CA TYR A 71 -13.78 3.72 -0.92
C TYR A 71 -14.17 4.37 0.42
N GLY A 72 -13.95 3.69 1.54
CA GLY A 72 -14.35 4.24 2.84
C GLY A 72 -13.50 5.43 3.31
N LEU A 73 -12.24 5.55 2.84
CA LEU A 73 -11.45 6.77 3.04
C LEU A 73 -12.06 7.95 2.30
N VAL A 74 -12.52 7.76 1.07
CA VAL A 74 -13.22 8.80 0.32
C VAL A 74 -14.52 9.19 1.02
N GLU A 75 -15.30 8.22 1.48
CA GLU A 75 -16.55 8.49 2.21
C GLU A 75 -16.28 9.29 3.50
N PHE A 76 -15.26 8.90 4.28
CA PHE A 76 -14.82 9.64 5.46
C PHE A 76 -14.42 11.08 5.13
N LEU A 77 -13.58 11.27 4.10
CA LEU A 77 -13.14 12.61 3.67
C LEU A 77 -14.28 13.47 3.12
N GLN A 78 -15.37 12.87 2.64
CA GLN A 78 -16.52 13.58 2.10
C GLN A 78 -17.56 13.93 3.16
N LYS A 79 -17.81 13.02 4.11
CA LYS A 79 -18.95 13.11 5.03
C LYS A 79 -18.57 13.46 6.46
N THR A 80 -17.37 13.10 6.89
CA THR A 80 -16.98 13.16 8.31
C THR A 80 -15.86 14.17 8.54
N ALA A 81 -14.82 14.15 7.71
CA ALA A 81 -13.69 15.06 7.85
C ALA A 81 -14.11 16.52 7.58
N SER A 82 -13.59 17.44 8.39
CA SER A 82 -13.71 18.87 8.12
C SER A 82 -12.97 19.25 6.83
N GLN A 83 -13.32 20.41 6.25
CA GLN A 83 -12.63 20.91 5.06
C GLN A 83 -11.14 21.16 5.29
N VAL A 84 -10.76 21.52 6.52
CA VAL A 84 -9.36 21.72 6.91
C VAL A 84 -8.62 20.39 6.96
N GLU A 85 -9.16 19.38 7.67
CA GLU A 85 -8.55 18.05 7.76
C GLU A 85 -8.43 17.39 6.38
N LYS A 86 -9.49 17.47 5.58
CA LYS A 86 -9.48 16.98 4.20
C LYS A 86 -8.37 17.63 3.39
N ARG A 87 -8.26 18.96 3.45
CA ARG A 87 -7.22 19.70 2.72
C ARG A 87 -5.82 19.34 3.21
N THR A 88 -5.60 19.28 4.52
CA THR A 88 -4.32 18.91 5.12
C THR A 88 -3.92 17.50 4.72
N PHE A 89 -4.86 16.55 4.80
CA PHE A 89 -4.61 15.17 4.39
C PHE A 89 -4.20 15.09 2.92
N LEU A 90 -5.00 15.66 2.02
CA LEU A 90 -4.78 15.58 0.58
C LEU A 90 -3.53 16.34 0.11
N ARG A 91 -3.24 17.51 0.71
CA ARG A 91 -2.13 18.37 0.25
C ARG A 91 -0.80 18.10 0.92
N SER A 92 -0.79 17.49 2.11
CA SER A 92 0.43 17.28 2.90
C SER A 92 0.59 15.84 3.33
N THR A 93 -0.36 15.27 4.06
CA THR A 93 -0.21 13.93 4.64
C THR A 93 -0.09 12.84 3.57
N PHE A 94 -0.97 12.84 2.58
CA PHE A 94 -0.98 11.83 1.53
C PHE A 94 0.27 11.88 0.63
N PRO A 95 0.71 13.06 0.13
CA PRO A 95 2.00 13.18 -0.55
C PRO A 95 3.18 12.63 0.28
N ALA A 96 3.25 12.96 1.57
CA ALA A 96 4.29 12.44 2.44
C ALA A 96 4.23 10.91 2.59
N ILE A 97 3.03 10.32 2.70
CA ILE A 97 2.85 8.86 2.69
C ILE A 97 3.39 8.26 1.38
N VAL A 98 3.09 8.88 0.24
CA VAL A 98 3.62 8.43 -1.05
C VAL A 98 5.14 8.48 -1.05
N ASP A 99 5.75 9.60 -0.64
CA ASP A 99 7.20 9.76 -0.61
C ASP A 99 7.86 8.69 0.29
N PHE A 100 7.30 8.39 1.47
CA PHE A 100 7.79 7.29 2.32
C PHE A 100 7.70 5.92 1.63
N ALA A 101 6.60 5.63 0.92
CA ALA A 101 6.44 4.36 0.22
C ALA A 101 7.43 4.21 -0.95
N LEU A 102 7.71 5.30 -1.67
CA LEU A 102 8.69 5.32 -2.75
C LEU A 102 10.13 5.11 -2.25
N GLU A 103 10.44 5.59 -1.05
CA GLU A 103 11.75 5.45 -0.43
C GLU A 103 12.06 4.01 0.03
N LEU A 104 11.06 3.11 0.04
CA LEU A 104 11.19 1.75 0.58
C LEU A 104 12.38 0.98 0.01
N SER A 105 12.66 1.11 -1.30
CA SER A 105 13.79 0.43 -1.94
C SER A 105 15.16 0.86 -1.44
N ASN A 106 15.26 2.07 -0.87
CA ASN A 106 16.52 2.65 -0.41
C ASN A 106 16.78 2.37 1.08
N VAL A 107 15.73 2.08 1.85
CA VAL A 107 15.81 1.98 3.32
C VAL A 107 15.62 0.56 3.85
N VAL A 108 15.14 -0.37 3.02
CA VAL A 108 15.09 -1.79 3.37
C VAL A 108 16.52 -2.37 3.47
N PRO A 109 16.82 -3.19 4.49
CA PRO A 109 18.07 -3.95 4.53
C PRO A 109 18.27 -4.81 3.28
N LEU A 110 19.53 -4.97 2.82
CA LEU A 110 19.85 -5.84 1.69
C LEU A 110 19.44 -7.31 1.91
N SER A 111 19.45 -7.76 3.17
CA SER A 111 18.96 -9.07 3.59
C SER A 111 17.42 -9.21 3.53
N GLY A 112 16.71 -8.12 3.27
CA GLY A 112 15.26 -8.03 3.42
C GLY A 112 14.82 -8.04 4.87
N VAL A 113 13.51 -8.21 5.06
CA VAL A 113 12.87 -8.36 6.38
C VAL A 113 12.43 -9.81 6.52
N LEU A 114 13.02 -10.53 7.47
CA LEU A 114 12.72 -11.95 7.69
C LEU A 114 11.46 -12.14 8.54
N TYR A 115 10.74 -13.24 8.32
CA TYR A 115 9.62 -13.61 9.17
C TYR A 115 10.12 -14.12 10.53
N SER A 116 9.48 -13.67 11.60
CA SER A 116 9.63 -14.31 12.92
C SER A 116 8.91 -15.65 12.93
N ARG A 117 9.63 -16.72 13.29
CA ARG A 117 9.11 -18.09 13.27
C ARG A 117 8.71 -18.53 14.68
N GLN A 118 7.64 -19.32 14.76
CA GLN A 118 7.17 -19.85 16.04
C GLN A 118 8.26 -20.73 16.67
N GLN A 119 8.51 -20.56 17.97
CA GLN A 119 9.51 -21.31 18.75
C GLN A 119 10.97 -21.13 18.31
N ILE A 120 11.28 -20.16 17.43
CA ILE A 120 12.64 -19.79 17.05
C ILE A 120 12.91 -18.37 17.54
N GLY A 121 13.92 -18.22 18.40
CA GLY A 121 14.38 -16.90 18.82
C GLY A 121 15.02 -16.16 17.64
N SER A 122 14.58 -14.94 17.39
CA SER A 122 15.10 -14.09 16.30
C SER A 122 15.03 -12.63 16.70
N GLU A 123 15.97 -11.83 16.22
CA GLU A 123 15.97 -10.37 16.35
C GLU A 123 16.00 -9.74 14.97
N THR A 124 15.20 -8.68 14.78
CA THR A 124 15.22 -7.85 13.58
C THR A 124 15.27 -6.39 14.01
N VAL A 125 16.36 -5.70 13.69
CA VAL A 125 16.53 -4.28 13.96
C VAL A 125 16.24 -3.48 12.69
N LEU A 126 15.20 -2.65 12.72
CA LEU A 126 14.82 -1.77 11.61
C LEU A 126 14.92 -0.32 12.06
N ASN A 127 15.45 0.54 11.20
CA ASN A 127 15.44 1.97 11.46
C ASN A 127 14.01 2.55 11.30
N LYS A 128 13.77 3.72 11.90
CA LYS A 128 12.44 4.38 11.87
C LYS A 128 11.97 4.67 10.44
N GLN A 129 12.89 5.01 9.54
CA GLN A 129 12.58 5.32 8.15
C GLN A 129 12.03 4.09 7.41
N CYS A 130 12.67 2.93 7.57
CA CYS A 130 12.23 1.65 7.02
C CYS A 130 10.84 1.28 7.54
N ILE A 131 10.61 1.43 8.85
CA ILE A 131 9.29 1.20 9.44
C ILE A 131 8.25 2.14 8.84
N ALA A 132 8.55 3.43 8.69
CA ALA A 132 7.66 4.41 8.07
C ALA A 132 7.33 4.04 6.62
N SER A 133 8.31 3.64 5.82
CA SER A 133 8.13 3.19 4.42
C SER A 133 7.30 1.92 4.31
N ILE A 134 7.48 0.97 5.24
CA ILE A 134 6.67 -0.26 5.33
C ILE A 134 5.22 0.09 5.65
N LEU A 135 4.99 0.94 6.66
CA LEU A 135 3.64 1.36 7.05
C LEU A 135 2.95 2.17 5.95
N ALA A 136 3.68 3.08 5.29
CA ALA A 136 3.18 3.84 4.15
C ALA A 136 2.76 2.92 2.99
N SER A 137 3.57 1.91 2.69
CA SER A 137 3.23 0.89 1.70
C SER A 137 1.99 0.07 2.09
N GLY A 138 1.82 -0.22 3.37
CA GLY A 138 0.65 -0.92 3.92
C GLY A 138 -0.62 -0.05 3.85
N PHE A 139 -0.50 1.24 4.17
CA PHE A 139 -1.57 2.23 4.00
C PHE A 139 -2.01 2.31 2.55
N LEU A 140 -1.06 2.40 1.60
CA LEU A 140 -1.34 2.41 0.16
C LEU A 140 -1.74 1.03 -0.40
N CYS A 141 -1.76 -0.01 0.44
CA CYS A 141 -2.15 -1.38 0.09
C CYS A 141 -1.33 -1.99 -1.05
N LEU A 142 -0.02 -1.73 -1.05
CA LEU A 142 0.90 -2.14 -2.12
C LEU A 142 1.51 -3.53 -1.91
N PHE A 143 1.36 -4.13 -0.73
CA PHE A 143 1.93 -5.46 -0.50
C PHE A 143 1.17 -6.50 -1.34
N PRO A 144 1.89 -7.39 -2.06
CA PRO A 144 1.26 -8.41 -2.86
C PRO A 144 0.42 -9.32 -1.96
N ARG A 145 -0.87 -9.47 -2.28
CA ARG A 145 -1.77 -10.39 -1.58
C ARG A 145 -1.31 -11.82 -1.80
N GLN A 146 -0.99 -12.51 -0.72
CA GLN A 146 -0.52 -13.89 -0.77
C GLN A 146 -1.73 -14.83 -0.91
N CYS A 147 -2.16 -15.12 -2.14
CA CYS A 147 -3.37 -15.90 -2.39
C CYS A 147 -3.21 -17.42 -2.16
N ARG A 148 -1.99 -17.95 -2.12
CA ARG A 148 -1.72 -19.41 -2.03
C ARG A 148 -0.49 -19.73 -1.18
N GLY A 149 -0.51 -20.88 -0.48
CA GLY A 149 0.65 -21.45 0.21
C GLY A 149 0.59 -21.48 1.76
N PRO A 150 1.63 -22.04 2.42
CA PRO A 150 1.69 -22.24 3.89
C PRO A 150 1.67 -20.93 4.70
N ARG A 151 1.85 -19.79 4.02
CA ARG A 151 1.84 -18.42 4.59
C ARG A 151 0.45 -17.85 4.86
N ARG A 152 -0.63 -18.60 4.61
CA ARG A 152 -2.03 -18.21 4.92
C ARG A 152 -2.28 -17.83 6.39
N LYS A 153 -1.40 -18.21 7.32
CA LYS A 153 -1.49 -17.85 8.74
C LYS A 153 -0.97 -16.43 9.05
N LEU A 154 -0.22 -15.81 8.14
CA LEU A 154 0.28 -14.46 8.32
C LEU A 154 -0.84 -13.44 8.17
N LYS A 155 -0.82 -12.40 9.01
CA LYS A 155 -1.80 -11.31 8.95
C LYS A 155 -1.51 -10.42 7.75
N ASP A 156 -2.59 -9.87 7.16
CA ASP A 156 -2.48 -8.88 6.10
C ASP A 156 -1.93 -7.56 6.68
N ILE A 157 -0.86 -7.05 6.09
CA ILE A 157 -0.26 -5.76 6.44
C ILE A 157 -0.96 -4.60 5.73
N ASN A 158 -1.67 -4.88 4.63
CA ASN A 158 -2.39 -3.86 3.89
C ASN A 158 -3.62 -3.38 4.68
N PHE A 159 -3.90 -2.09 4.58
CA PHE A 159 -5.00 -1.44 5.30
C PHE A 159 -6.37 -1.66 4.60
N THR A 160 -6.47 -2.71 3.78
CA THR A 160 -7.66 -3.00 2.96
C THR A 160 -8.95 -3.02 3.78
N ASN A 161 -8.92 -3.71 4.93
CA ASN A 161 -10.08 -3.79 5.82
C ASN A 161 -10.28 -2.52 6.63
N PHE A 162 -9.19 -1.83 7.01
CA PHE A 162 -9.27 -0.58 7.78
C PHE A 162 -10.14 0.45 7.07
N PHE A 163 -9.90 0.70 5.77
CA PHE A 163 -10.70 1.68 5.03
C PHE A 163 -12.13 1.21 4.78
N LYS A 164 -12.36 -0.10 4.60
CA LYS A 164 -13.70 -0.65 4.36
C LYS A 164 -14.68 -0.31 5.48
N TYR A 165 -14.20 -0.30 6.72
CA TYR A 165 -15.01 -0.04 7.93
C TYR A 165 -14.82 1.37 8.50
N LEU A 166 -14.06 2.24 7.82
CA LEU A 166 -13.85 3.62 8.25
C LEU A 166 -15.11 4.52 8.27
N PRO A 167 -16.11 4.37 7.37
CA PRO A 167 -17.28 5.24 7.37
C PRO A 167 -18.37 4.83 8.38
N GLU A 168 -18.09 3.88 9.29
CA GLU A 168 -18.99 3.45 10.38
C GLU A 168 -18.82 4.27 11.65
#